data_AF-A0A972MK13-F1
#
_entry.id   AF-A0A972MK13-F1
#
_cell.length_a   1.000
_cell.length_b   1.000
_cell.length_c   1.000
_cell.angle_alpha   90.00
_cell.angle_beta   90.00
_cell.angle_gamma   90.00
#
_symmetry.space_group_name_H-M   'P 1'
#
loop_
_entity.id
_entity.type
_entity.pdbx_description
1 polymer ?
#
loop_
_entity_poly.entity_id
_entity_poly.type
_entity_poly.pdbx_seq_one_letter_code
_entity_poly.pdbx_strand_id
1 'polypeptide(L)'
;MKKSFQNEKKNRKNESIFFLSFIPPSKANRVKINTKIFSKSGKRYIVPKDVSLKINKAIWELQKQNEKKNLFYKEAVSVEIFFILPNKRRRDLDNIMKTLGDCLVYAGILEDDNLIFKQTLEKFIIKGREGVVIKIKNYQERKLDKKLLEKLEKYKGFIDGDKL
;
A
#
# COMPACT_ATOMS: atom_id res chain seq x y z
N MET A 1 11.98 -21.91 27.46
CA MET A 1 11.58 -20.51 27.17
C MET A 1 12.55 -19.68 26.30
N LYS A 2 13.72 -20.17 25.88
CA LYS A 2 14.72 -19.39 25.09
C LYS A 2 14.69 -19.59 23.55
N LYS A 3 13.91 -20.54 23.03
CA LYS A 3 13.86 -20.86 21.58
C LYS A 3 13.02 -19.88 20.74
N SER A 4 12.10 -19.13 21.34
CA SER A 4 11.25 -18.13 20.65
C SER A 4 12.01 -16.85 20.30
N PHE A 5 12.87 -16.35 21.20
CA PHE A 5 13.62 -15.10 20.99
C PHE A 5 14.75 -15.19 19.95
N GLN A 6 15.32 -16.39 19.72
CA GLN A 6 16.35 -16.57 18.69
C GLN A 6 15.77 -16.61 17.26
N ASN A 7 14.52 -17.05 17.09
CA ASN A 7 13.85 -17.04 15.78
C ASN A 7 13.46 -15.63 15.31
N GLU A 8 13.13 -14.72 16.23
CA GLU A 8 12.83 -13.32 15.87
C GLU A 8 14.06 -12.54 15.41
N LYS A 9 15.26 -12.85 15.93
CA LYS A 9 16.50 -12.17 15.52
C LYS A 9 17.03 -12.64 14.17
N LYS A 10 16.74 -13.88 13.75
CA LYS A 10 17.19 -14.42 12.44
C LYS A 10 16.33 -13.94 11.27
N ASN A 11 15.04 -13.67 11.49
CA ASN A 11 14.12 -13.18 10.46
C ASN A 11 14.29 -11.69 10.09
N ARG A 12 15.01 -10.89 10.91
CA ARG A 12 15.26 -9.48 10.62
C ARG A 12 16.28 -9.24 9.49
N LYS A 13 16.94 -10.28 8.98
CA LYS A 13 17.95 -10.15 7.91
C LYS A 13 17.37 -9.95 6.50
N ASN A 14 16.07 -10.17 6.28
CA ASN A 14 15.42 -10.03 4.97
C ASN A 14 14.30 -8.98 4.96
N GLU A 15 14.32 -8.03 5.91
CA GLU A 15 13.34 -6.95 5.99
C GLU A 15 13.95 -5.64 5.50
N SER A 16 13.32 -5.05 4.48
CA SER A 16 13.76 -3.82 3.84
C SER A 16 12.77 -2.70 4.14
N ILE A 17 13.28 -1.57 4.64
CA ILE A 17 12.44 -0.45 5.09
C ILE A 17 12.65 0.76 4.20
N PHE A 18 11.59 1.23 3.55
CA PHE A 18 11.56 2.44 2.73
C PHE A 18 10.72 3.52 3.39
N PHE A 19 11.03 4.77 3.05
CA PHE A 19 10.39 5.95 3.59
C PHE A 19 9.87 6.85 2.47
N LEU A 20 8.76 7.53 2.71
CA LEU A 20 8.30 8.65 1.91
C LEU A 20 8.09 9.86 2.82
N SER A 21 8.54 11.03 2.37
CA SER A 21 8.46 12.28 3.13
C SER A 21 7.03 12.84 3.23
N PHE A 22 6.08 12.29 2.48
CA PHE A 22 4.69 12.71 2.42
C PHE A 22 3.79 11.52 2.07
N ILE A 23 2.48 11.71 2.16
CA ILE A 23 1.52 10.69 1.74
C ILE A 23 1.17 10.92 0.26
N PRO A 24 1.46 9.98 -0.65
CA PRO A 24 1.14 10.16 -2.06
C PRO A 24 -0.37 10.30 -2.25
N PRO A 25 -0.80 11.18 -3.18
CA PRO A 25 -2.21 11.29 -3.51
C PRO A 25 -2.69 10.00 -4.16
N SER A 26 -3.96 9.65 -3.98
CA SER A 26 -4.54 8.56 -4.76
C SER A 26 -4.62 8.91 -6.25
N LYS A 27 -4.33 7.94 -7.12
CA LYS A 27 -4.52 8.05 -8.58
C LYS A 27 -5.96 8.42 -8.98
N ALA A 28 -6.94 8.00 -8.17
CA ALA A 28 -8.36 8.37 -8.33
C ALA A 28 -8.63 9.89 -8.19
N ASN A 29 -7.71 10.64 -7.57
CA ASN A 29 -7.84 12.08 -7.36
C ASN A 29 -7.16 12.93 -8.45
N ARG A 30 -6.92 12.38 -9.66
CA ARG A 30 -6.20 13.03 -10.77
C ARG A 30 -6.80 14.37 -11.23
N VAL A 31 -8.08 14.59 -10.98
CA VAL A 31 -8.80 15.77 -11.45
C VAL A 31 -9.50 16.54 -10.33
N LYS A 32 -9.69 17.85 -10.53
CA LYS A 32 -10.58 18.71 -9.74
C LYS A 32 -11.70 19.20 -10.64
N ILE A 33 -12.94 19.10 -10.18
CA ILE A 33 -14.06 19.78 -10.84
C ILE A 33 -14.05 21.22 -10.32
N ASN A 34 -13.82 22.19 -11.21
CA ASN A 34 -13.91 23.60 -10.82
C ASN A 34 -15.36 24.08 -10.91
N THR A 35 -15.86 24.70 -9.84
CA THR A 35 -17.25 25.18 -9.74
C THR A 35 -17.30 26.69 -9.88
N LYS A 36 -17.92 27.15 -10.98
CA LYS A 36 -18.59 28.45 -11.26
C LYS A 36 -17.95 29.80 -10.89
N ILE A 37 -17.11 29.94 -9.87
CA ILE A 37 -16.62 31.25 -9.39
C ILE A 37 -15.53 31.83 -10.32
N PHE A 38 -14.83 30.98 -11.10
CA PHE A 38 -13.67 31.39 -11.90
C PHE A 38 -13.83 31.22 -13.42
N SER A 39 -14.98 30.76 -13.93
CA SER A 39 -15.21 30.66 -15.38
C SER A 39 -16.15 31.76 -15.87
N LYS A 40 -15.70 32.57 -16.84
CA LYS A 40 -16.52 33.61 -17.50
C LYS A 40 -17.83 33.07 -18.14
N SER A 41 -17.94 31.75 -18.31
CA SER A 41 -19.04 31.05 -18.99
C SER A 41 -19.96 30.24 -18.06
N GLY A 42 -19.69 30.20 -16.74
CA GLY A 42 -20.54 29.49 -15.77
C GLY A 42 -20.56 27.95 -15.90
N LYS A 43 -19.81 27.37 -16.84
CA LYS A 43 -19.71 25.93 -17.08
C LYS A 43 -18.65 25.29 -16.15
N ARG A 44 -18.97 24.08 -15.65
CA ARG A 44 -18.02 23.23 -14.92
C ARG A 44 -16.99 22.68 -15.91
N TYR A 45 -15.72 22.67 -15.53
CA TYR A 45 -14.66 22.05 -16.32
C TYR A 45 -13.69 21.26 -15.41
N ILE A 46 -13.04 20.28 -16.01
CA ILE A 46 -12.12 19.35 -15.34
C ILE A 46 -10.72 19.96 -15.39
N VAL A 47 -10.12 20.18 -14.21
CA VAL A 47 -8.75 20.67 -14.07
C VAL A 47 -7.84 19.51 -13.66
N PRO A 48 -6.77 19.23 -14.42
CA PRO A 48 -5.74 18.28 -13.99
C PRO A 48 -5.12 18.75 -12.67
N LYS A 49 -4.95 17.84 -11.70
CA LYS A 49 -4.14 18.12 -10.50
C LYS A 49 -2.71 17.62 -10.73
N ASP A 50 -1.77 18.18 -9.98
CA ASP A 50 -0.36 17.76 -9.91
C ASP A 50 -0.12 16.38 -9.26
N VAL A 51 -1.10 15.48 -9.36
CA VAL A 51 -1.04 14.11 -8.85
C VAL A 51 0.15 13.38 -9.47
N SER A 52 0.40 13.57 -10.76
CA SER A 52 1.56 12.99 -11.45
C SER A 52 2.89 13.48 -10.89
N LEU A 53 3.04 14.76 -10.59
CA LEU A 53 4.28 15.30 -10.00
C LEU A 53 4.55 14.70 -8.61
N LYS A 54 3.50 14.56 -7.80
CA LYS A 54 3.62 13.92 -6.48
C LYS A 54 3.93 12.42 -6.59
N ILE A 55 3.31 11.71 -7.53
CA ILE A 55 3.63 10.29 -7.78
C ILE A 55 5.08 10.13 -8.24
N ASN A 56 5.53 10.95 -9.19
CA ASN A 56 6.91 10.94 -9.67
C ASN A 56 7.91 11.26 -8.54
N LYS A 57 7.56 12.19 -7.65
CA LYS A 57 8.35 12.47 -6.45
C LYS A 57 8.45 11.24 -5.54
N ALA A 58 7.35 10.52 -5.33
CA ALA A 58 7.37 9.29 -4.52
C ALA A 58 8.24 8.21 -5.18
N ILE A 59 8.12 8.00 -6.49
CA ILE A 59 8.98 7.08 -7.26
C ILE A 59 10.45 7.47 -7.09
N TRP A 60 10.78 8.74 -7.27
CA TRP A 60 12.15 9.24 -7.12
C TRP A 60 12.72 9.03 -5.70
N GLU A 61 11.94 9.31 -4.66
CA GLU A 61 12.37 9.08 -3.27
C GLU A 61 12.66 7.58 -3.01
N LEU A 62 11.86 6.69 -3.59
CA LEU A 62 12.04 5.24 -3.49
C LEU A 62 13.24 4.76 -4.30
N GLN A 63 13.42 5.23 -5.54
CA GLN A 63 14.55 4.92 -6.40
C GLN A 63 15.87 5.31 -5.72
N LYS A 64 15.96 6.53 -5.19
CA LYS A 64 17.14 7.02 -4.47
C LYS A 64 17.49 6.17 -3.25
N GLN A 65 16.49 5.63 -2.57
CA GLN A 65 16.71 4.67 -1.48
C GLN A 65 17.12 3.30 -1.99
N ASN A 66 16.58 2.86 -3.14
CA ASN A 66 16.88 1.58 -3.73
C ASN A 66 18.28 1.53 -4.35
N GLU A 67 18.78 2.61 -4.94
CA GLU A 67 20.15 2.73 -5.44
C GLU A 67 21.20 2.31 -4.39
N LYS A 68 20.94 2.62 -3.11
CA LYS A 68 21.84 2.26 -2.00
C LYS A 68 21.68 0.82 -1.54
N LYS A 69 20.50 0.23 -1.70
CA LYS A 69 20.17 -1.10 -1.19
C LYS A 69 20.31 -2.19 -2.25
N ASN A 70 20.19 -1.82 -3.52
CA ASN A 70 20.16 -2.68 -4.69
C ASN A 70 19.19 -3.86 -4.54
N LEU A 71 17.96 -3.57 -4.12
CA LEU A 71 16.94 -4.59 -3.89
C LEU A 71 16.01 -4.69 -5.09
N PHE A 72 15.74 -5.92 -5.49
CA PHE A 72 14.74 -6.23 -6.49
C PHE A 72 14.06 -7.55 -6.14
N TYR A 73 12.77 -7.48 -5.81
CA TYR A 73 11.98 -8.63 -5.41
C TYR A 73 11.23 -9.19 -6.62
N LYS A 74 11.49 -10.47 -6.93
CA LYS A 74 10.82 -11.27 -7.97
C LYS A 74 9.86 -12.31 -7.41
N GLU A 75 9.91 -12.53 -6.09
CA GLU A 75 9.12 -13.52 -5.38
C GLU A 75 8.01 -12.83 -4.59
N ALA A 76 7.05 -13.62 -4.09
CA ALA A 76 5.97 -13.12 -3.25
C ALA A 76 6.51 -12.38 -2.01
N VAL A 77 5.95 -11.21 -1.72
CA VAL A 77 6.32 -10.34 -0.61
C VAL A 77 5.14 -10.03 0.31
N SER A 78 5.48 -9.78 1.57
CA SER A 78 4.60 -9.15 2.55
C SER A 78 5.01 -7.70 2.71
N VAL A 79 4.05 -6.79 2.57
CA VAL A 79 4.23 -5.36 2.71
C VAL A 79 3.48 -4.87 3.95
N GLU A 80 4.15 -4.15 4.83
CA GLU A 80 3.56 -3.46 5.97
C GLU A 80 3.73 -1.96 5.78
N ILE A 81 2.63 -1.22 5.82
CA ILE A 81 2.63 0.22 5.54
C ILE A 81 2.06 0.97 6.73
N PHE A 82 2.88 1.89 7.24
CA PHE A 82 2.53 2.78 8.32
C PHE A 82 2.33 4.19 7.77
N PHE A 83 1.10 4.69 7.83
CA PHE A 83 0.74 6.04 7.42
C PHE A 83 0.85 6.98 8.62
N ILE A 84 1.78 7.93 8.55
CA ILE A 84 1.94 8.99 9.55
C ILE A 84 1.13 10.19 9.08
N LEU A 85 0.04 10.47 9.77
CA LEU A 85 -0.96 11.46 9.39
C LEU A 85 -0.87 12.69 10.32
N PRO A 86 -0.82 13.91 9.76
CA PRO A 86 -0.79 15.12 10.58
C PRO A 86 -2.14 15.43 11.23
N ASN A 87 -3.23 14.90 10.68
CA ASN A 87 -4.61 15.15 11.11
C ASN A 87 -5.53 13.96 10.84
N LYS A 88 -6.71 13.98 11.47
CA LYS A 88 -7.76 12.96 11.36
C LYS A 88 -8.61 13.07 10.09
N ARG A 89 -8.16 13.81 9.06
CA ARG A 89 -8.89 13.90 7.80
C ARG A 89 -9.08 12.50 7.21
N ARG A 90 -10.31 12.18 6.81
CA ARG A 90 -10.63 10.93 6.12
C ARG A 90 -9.80 10.84 4.84
N ARG A 91 -9.06 9.74 4.72
CA ARG A 91 -8.24 9.39 3.55
C ARG A 91 -8.51 7.93 3.22
N ASP A 92 -8.72 7.65 1.94
CA ASP A 92 -8.95 6.31 1.41
C ASP A 92 -7.59 5.64 1.24
N LEU A 93 -7.16 4.88 2.25
CA LEU A 93 -5.82 4.29 2.25
C LEU A 93 -5.64 3.26 1.15
N ASP A 94 -6.70 2.54 0.83
CA ASP A 94 -6.74 1.50 -0.17
C ASP A 94 -6.39 2.08 -1.55
N ASN A 95 -6.88 3.29 -1.84
CA ASN A 95 -6.53 4.02 -3.05
C ASN A 95 -5.08 4.55 -3.04
N ILE A 96 -4.55 4.91 -1.86
CA ILE A 96 -3.16 5.31 -1.70
C ILE A 96 -2.25 4.08 -1.84
N MET A 97 -2.67 2.93 -1.31
CA MET A 97 -1.94 1.66 -1.38
C MET A 97 -1.77 1.21 -2.83
N LYS A 98 -2.82 1.25 -3.66
CA LYS A 98 -2.69 0.99 -5.11
C LYS A 98 -1.64 1.89 -5.77
N THR A 99 -1.61 3.17 -5.37
CA THR A 99 -0.63 4.12 -5.89
C THR A 99 0.79 3.79 -5.38
N LEU A 100 0.93 3.34 -4.13
CA LEU A 100 2.21 2.90 -3.58
C LEU A 100 2.73 1.62 -4.26
N GLY A 101 1.85 0.68 -4.57
CA GLY A 101 2.17 -0.53 -5.35
C GLY A 101 2.80 -0.16 -6.71
N ASP A 102 2.10 0.68 -7.49
CA ASP A 102 2.65 1.25 -8.74
C ASP A 102 4.03 1.89 -8.51
N CYS A 103 4.16 2.71 -7.46
CA CYS A 103 5.42 3.39 -7.17
C CYS A 103 6.58 2.44 -6.84
N LEU A 104 6.32 1.33 -6.13
CA LEU A 104 7.33 0.32 -5.80
C LEU A 104 7.81 -0.42 -7.06
N VAL A 105 6.91 -0.70 -8.00
CA VAL A 105 7.25 -1.31 -9.30
C VAL A 105 8.07 -0.34 -10.15
N TYR A 106 7.60 0.89 -10.34
CA TYR A 106 8.34 1.91 -11.10
C TYR A 106 9.67 2.32 -10.46
N ALA A 107 9.80 2.17 -9.14
CA ALA A 107 11.06 2.38 -8.45
C ALA A 107 12.06 1.22 -8.58
N GLY A 108 11.68 0.15 -9.28
CA GLY A 108 12.52 -1.04 -9.46
C GLY A 108 12.74 -1.82 -8.16
N ILE A 109 11.82 -1.73 -7.20
CA ILE A 109 11.87 -2.50 -5.94
C ILE A 109 11.14 -3.83 -6.11
N LEU A 110 10.01 -3.82 -6.81
CA LEU A 110 9.22 -5.01 -7.17
C LEU A 110 9.21 -5.18 -8.68
N GLU A 111 9.20 -6.44 -9.15
CA GLU A 111 8.98 -6.74 -10.57
C GLU A 111 7.53 -6.47 -10.99
N ASP A 112 6.56 -6.87 -10.15
CA ASP A 112 5.13 -6.69 -10.39
C ASP A 112 4.39 -6.42 -9.06
N ASP A 113 3.26 -5.72 -9.12
CA ASP A 113 2.43 -5.41 -7.94
C ASP A 113 1.70 -6.67 -7.41
N ASN A 114 1.44 -7.63 -8.30
CA ASN A 114 0.86 -8.94 -7.98
C ASN A 114 1.72 -9.78 -7.02
N LEU A 115 3.00 -9.45 -6.85
CA LEU A 115 3.87 -10.12 -5.88
C LEU A 115 3.48 -9.81 -4.43
N ILE A 116 2.64 -8.80 -4.17
CA ILE A 116 2.20 -8.43 -2.82
C ILE A 116 1.08 -9.40 -2.34
N PHE A 117 1.48 -10.51 -1.73
CA PHE A 117 0.55 -11.55 -1.25
C PHE A 117 -0.05 -11.21 0.11
N LYS A 118 0.64 -10.39 0.91
CA LYS A 118 0.14 -9.90 2.19
C LYS A 118 0.40 -8.41 2.31
N GLN A 119 -0.64 -7.67 2.66
CA GLN A 119 -0.55 -6.26 2.96
C GLN A 119 -1.14 -5.96 4.33
N THR A 120 -0.46 -5.12 5.11
CA THR A 120 -0.95 -4.60 6.39
C THR A 120 -0.90 -3.08 6.33
N LEU A 121 -2.01 -2.42 6.67
CA LEU A 121 -2.13 -0.97 6.63
C LEU A 121 -2.47 -0.45 8.02
N GLU A 122 -1.64 0.44 8.54
CA GLU A 122 -1.82 1.04 9.87
C GLU A 122 -1.71 2.57 9.79
N LYS A 123 -2.55 3.25 10.59
CA LYS A 123 -2.60 4.72 10.66
C LYS A 123 -2.08 5.19 12.01
N PHE A 124 -1.11 6.10 11.98
CA PHE A 124 -0.66 6.84 13.15
C PHE A 124 -0.99 8.32 12.96
N ILE A 125 -1.68 8.92 13.94
CA ILE A 125 -1.99 10.35 13.92
C ILE A 125 -0.98 11.07 14.81
N ILE A 126 -0.05 11.78 14.20
CA ILE A 126 1.01 12.52 14.89
C ILE A 126 0.97 13.96 14.41
N LYS A 127 0.58 14.89 15.30
CA LYS A 127 0.43 16.30 14.95
C LYS A 127 1.73 16.86 14.36
N GLY A 128 1.61 17.55 13.23
CA GLY A 128 2.75 18.21 12.56
C GLY A 128 3.71 17.27 11.83
N ARG A 129 3.46 15.96 11.80
CA ARG A 129 4.27 15.00 11.04
C ARG A 129 3.46 14.34 9.94
N GLU A 130 4.10 14.13 8.80
CA GLU A 130 3.54 13.42 7.67
C GLU A 130 4.60 12.49 7.08
N GLY A 131 4.16 11.33 6.58
CA GLY A 131 5.03 10.42 5.86
C GLY A 131 4.45 9.02 5.74
N VAL A 132 5.17 8.17 5.02
CA VAL A 132 4.85 6.75 4.91
C VAL A 132 6.10 5.93 5.21
N VAL A 133 5.95 4.90 6.03
CA VAL A 133 6.99 3.88 6.23
C VAL A 133 6.49 2.60 5.59
N ILE A 134 7.29 2.03 4.69
CA ILE A 134 6.99 0.82 3.95
C ILE A 134 8.01 -0.23 4.35
N LYS A 135 7.56 -1.34 4.94
CA LYS A 135 8.42 -2.49 5.22
C LYS A 135 8.07 -3.62 4.28
N ILE A 136 9.09 -4.19 3.66
CA ILE A 136 8.97 -5.28 2.69
C ILE A 136 9.79 -6.45 3.18
N LYS A 137 9.20 -7.64 3.16
CA LYS A 137 9.87 -8.90 3.47
C LYS A 137 9.33 -10.00 2.56
N ASN A 138 10.11 -11.06 2.34
CA ASN A 138 9.61 -12.22 1.60
C ASN A 138 8.37 -12.80 2.29
N TYR A 139 7.37 -13.15 1.49
CA TYR A 139 6.17 -13.80 1.98
C TYR A 139 6.47 -15.26 2.27
N GLN A 140 6.07 -15.71 3.45
CA GLN A 140 6.07 -17.13 3.78
C GLN A 140 4.67 -17.65 3.55
N GLU A 141 4.53 -18.56 2.58
CA GLU A 141 3.25 -19.17 2.27
C GLU A 141 2.66 -19.87 3.50
N ARG A 142 1.37 -19.63 3.72
CA ARG A 142 0.62 -20.25 4.81
C ARG A 142 -0.58 -20.97 4.23
N LYS A 143 -0.79 -22.22 4.65
CA LYS A 143 -2.00 -22.97 4.33
C LYS A 143 -3.18 -22.40 5.10
N LEU A 144 -4.31 -22.23 4.42
CA LEU A 144 -5.56 -21.84 5.06
C LEU A 144 -6.03 -22.97 6.00
N ASP A 145 -6.64 -22.62 7.13
CA ASP A 145 -7.20 -23.60 8.05
C ASP A 145 -8.33 -24.37 7.37
N LYS A 146 -8.25 -25.71 7.37
CA LYS A 146 -9.26 -26.60 6.77
C LYS A 146 -10.66 -26.34 7.33
N LYS A 147 -10.77 -25.99 8.61
CA LYS A 147 -12.06 -25.68 9.25
C LYS A 147 -12.73 -24.43 8.67
N LEU A 148 -11.94 -23.43 8.25
CA LEU A 148 -12.48 -22.24 7.59
C LEU A 148 -12.94 -22.56 6.18
N LEU A 149 -12.20 -23.42 5.48
CA LEU A 149 -12.57 -23.90 4.14
C LEU A 149 -13.91 -24.65 4.16
N GLU A 150 -14.06 -25.61 5.08
CA GLU A 150 -15.29 -26.38 5.26
C GLU A 150 -16.50 -25.47 5.59
N LYS A 151 -16.29 -24.45 6.43
CA LYS A 151 -17.35 -23.46 6.72
C LYS A 151 -17.73 -22.65 5.50
N LEU A 152 -16.76 -22.27 4.67
CA LEU A 152 -17.00 -21.52 3.43
C LEU A 152 -17.77 -22.36 2.40
N GLU A 153 -17.44 -23.64 2.27
CA GLU A 153 -18.16 -24.59 1.40
C GLU A 153 -19.61 -24.78 1.85
N LYS A 154 -19.83 -24.97 3.16
CA LYS A 154 -21.19 -25.04 3.73
C LYS A 154 -22.00 -23.77 3.47
N TYR A 155 -21.38 -22.60 3.59
CA TYR A 155 -22.04 -21.33 3.31
C TYR A 155 -22.42 -21.19 1.83
N LYS A 156 -21.55 -21.66 0.91
CA LYS A 156 -21.86 -21.69 -0.53
C LYS A 156 -23.05 -22.60 -0.82
N GLY A 157 -23.04 -23.83 -0.32
CA GLY A 157 -24.18 -24.75 -0.48
C GLY A 157 -25.49 -24.17 0.06
N PHE A 158 -25.45 -23.46 1.19
CA PHE A 158 -26.63 -22.75 1.71
C PHE A 158 -27.14 -21.65 0.77
N ILE A 159 -26.26 -20.85 0.16
CA ILE A 159 -26.65 -19.80 -0.80
C ILE A 159 -27.16 -20.42 -2.11
N ASP A 160 -26.56 -21.52 -2.55
CA ASP A 160 -26.86 -22.18 -3.82
C ASP A 160 -28.13 -23.06 -3.75
N GLY A 161 -28.73 -23.21 -2.56
CA GLY A 161 -30.02 -23.88 -2.36
C GLY A 161 -29.93 -25.38 -2.07
N ASP A 162 -28.73 -25.90 -1.78
CA ASP A 162 -28.57 -27.27 -1.28
C ASP A 162 -29.19 -27.36 0.12
N LYS A 163 -30.20 -28.23 0.28
CA LYS A 163 -30.76 -28.55 1.60
C LYS A 163 -29.65 -29.17 2.46
N LEU A 164 -29.34 -28.51 3.57
CA LEU A 164 -28.45 -28.98 4.64
C LEU A 164 -28.65 -30.45 4.99
#